data_AF-A0A2E0XBT5-F1
#
_entry.id   AF-A0A2E0XBT5-F1
#
_cell.length_a   1.000
_cell.length_b   1.000
_cell.length_c   1.000
_cell.angle_alpha   90.00
_cell.angle_beta   90.00
_cell.angle_gamma   90.00
#
_symmetry.space_group_name_H-M   'P 1'
#
loop_
_entity.id
_entity.type
_entity.pdbx_description
1 polymer ?
#
loop_
_entity_poly.entity_id
_entity_poly.type
_entity_poly.pdbx_seq_one_letter_code
_entity_poly.pdbx_strand_id
1 'polypeptide(L)'
;MVGDLTMHDVEAFNQHVAANGKSAKHVTKQMSVVKDIIQRAGRPEHSSQTLSWNWDSRDIVRGKAAKTRSLPTLEQLKRILIASESREQAIIWLGIGLGFGQADISAIHVGQIDKQGYDLRRGKTQIERYGETPPMVWNAITKYLKETSRSEGELLFITRRGQPLVHGNRCDAIRLWWDKLRIELDETNETLSGFYVLRHLGATEFGSRPGCSLADMRRWLGHTATSTIADVYMRPVAPEHRKLIEWVRQALLTGKANLRSTVKGKKRTAKKSVSAE
;
A
#
# COMPACT_ATOMS: atom_id res chain seq x y z
N MET A 1 5.55 -16.60 -26.50
CA MET A 1 6.20 -17.55 -25.56
C MET A 1 5.39 -17.61 -24.27
N VAL A 2 5.54 -18.63 -23.42
CA VAL A 2 4.82 -18.70 -22.13
C VAL A 2 5.11 -17.50 -21.22
N GLY A 3 6.30 -16.89 -21.37
CA GLY A 3 6.69 -15.65 -20.68
C GLY A 3 5.84 -14.41 -21.01
N ASP A 4 5.11 -14.43 -22.13
CA ASP A 4 4.26 -13.31 -22.56
C ASP A 4 2.84 -13.40 -21.97
N LEU A 5 2.50 -14.52 -21.31
CA LEU A 5 1.21 -14.68 -20.67
C LEU A 5 1.12 -13.76 -19.45
N THR A 6 0.01 -13.04 -19.35
CA THR A 6 -0.35 -12.18 -18.22
C THR A 6 -1.50 -12.80 -17.42
N MET A 7 -1.78 -12.27 -16.23
CA MET A 7 -2.98 -12.66 -15.47
C MET A 7 -4.27 -12.39 -16.27
N HIS A 8 -4.28 -11.34 -17.10
CA HIS A 8 -5.42 -10.99 -17.93
C HIS A 8 -5.76 -12.11 -18.93
N ASP A 9 -4.74 -12.76 -19.52
CA ASP A 9 -4.92 -13.86 -20.46
C ASP A 9 -5.55 -15.09 -19.78
N VAL A 10 -5.16 -15.36 -18.53
CA VAL A 10 -5.73 -16.46 -17.73
C VAL A 10 -7.18 -16.20 -17.38
N GLU A 11 -7.53 -14.96 -17.06
CA GLU A 11 -8.90 -14.55 -16.76
C GLU A 11 -9.79 -14.56 -18.00
N ALA A 12 -9.29 -14.05 -19.12
CA ALA A 12 -9.97 -14.11 -20.42
C ALA A 12 -10.21 -15.57 -20.84
N PHE A 13 -9.23 -16.45 -20.64
CA PHE A 13 -9.40 -17.89 -20.89
C PHE A 13 -10.46 -18.50 -19.96
N ASN A 14 -10.44 -18.18 -18.66
CA ASN A 14 -11.44 -18.67 -17.72
C ASN A 14 -12.86 -18.22 -18.10
N GLN A 15 -13.03 -16.95 -18.47
CA GLN A 15 -14.31 -16.40 -18.95
C GLN A 15 -14.77 -17.09 -20.24
N HIS A 16 -13.86 -17.30 -21.19
CA HIS A 16 -14.15 -18.01 -22.44
C HIS A 16 -14.60 -19.45 -22.20
N VAL A 17 -13.93 -20.20 -21.33
CA VAL A 17 -14.30 -21.60 -21.04
C VAL A 17 -15.66 -21.66 -20.32
N ALA A 18 -15.96 -20.70 -19.44
CA ALA A 18 -17.24 -20.60 -18.76
C ALA A 18 -18.40 -20.21 -19.71
N ALA A 19 -18.16 -19.27 -20.63
CA ALA A 19 -19.16 -18.81 -21.60
C ALA A 19 -19.59 -19.91 -22.59
N ASN A 20 -18.74 -20.90 -22.84
CA ASN A 20 -19.02 -22.03 -23.72
C ASN A 20 -19.89 -23.15 -23.09
N GLY A 21 -20.65 -22.83 -22.04
CA GLY A 21 -21.61 -23.76 -21.42
C GLY A 21 -20.99 -25.00 -20.76
N LYS A 22 -19.67 -24.99 -20.49
CA LYS A 22 -19.00 -26.13 -19.87
C LYS A 22 -19.32 -26.20 -18.37
N SER A 23 -19.43 -27.42 -17.85
CA SER A 23 -19.65 -27.63 -16.42
C SER A 23 -18.51 -27.05 -15.57
N ALA A 24 -18.81 -26.60 -14.36
CA ALA A 24 -17.81 -26.06 -13.43
C ALA A 24 -16.65 -27.05 -13.17
N LYS A 25 -16.92 -28.36 -13.20
CA LYS A 25 -15.92 -29.43 -13.07
C LYS A 25 -14.95 -29.43 -14.26
N HIS A 26 -15.45 -29.22 -15.47
CA HIS A 26 -14.62 -29.14 -16.68
C HIS A 26 -13.76 -27.87 -16.69
N VAL A 27 -14.35 -26.72 -16.34
CA VAL A 27 -13.61 -25.45 -16.17
C VAL A 27 -12.47 -25.66 -15.17
N THR A 28 -12.75 -26.26 -14.01
CA THR A 28 -11.75 -26.53 -12.97
C THR A 28 -10.63 -27.43 -13.48
N LYS A 29 -10.94 -28.49 -14.23
CA LYS A 29 -9.95 -29.41 -14.80
C LYS A 29 -9.06 -28.70 -15.83
N GLN A 30 -9.62 -27.91 -16.73
CA GLN A 30 -8.83 -27.16 -17.72
C GLN A 30 -7.94 -26.13 -17.02
N MET A 31 -8.46 -25.44 -16.02
CA MET A 31 -7.65 -24.52 -15.25
C MET A 31 -6.54 -25.25 -14.47
N SER A 32 -6.73 -26.47 -13.99
CA SER A 32 -5.64 -27.24 -13.38
C SER A 32 -4.51 -27.52 -14.37
N VAL A 33 -4.81 -27.80 -15.64
CA VAL A 33 -3.76 -27.99 -16.66
C VAL A 33 -3.02 -26.68 -16.92
N VAL A 34 -3.74 -25.57 -17.02
CA VAL A 34 -3.15 -24.24 -17.20
C VAL A 34 -2.25 -23.90 -16.00
N LYS A 35 -2.68 -24.23 -14.77
CA LYS A 35 -1.85 -24.14 -13.54
C LYS A 35 -0.53 -24.82 -13.69
N ASP A 36 -0.56 -26.09 -14.07
CA ASP A 36 0.63 -26.93 -14.07
C ASP A 36 1.62 -26.44 -15.14
N ILE A 37 1.11 -25.96 -16.29
CA ILE A 37 1.93 -25.32 -17.33
C ILE A 37 2.59 -24.05 -16.79
N ILE A 38 1.83 -23.16 -16.14
CA ILE A 38 2.34 -21.91 -15.56
C ILE A 38 3.33 -22.16 -14.45
N GLN A 39 3.07 -23.11 -13.56
CA GLN A 39 3.96 -23.44 -12.45
C GLN A 39 5.27 -24.03 -12.97
N ARG A 40 5.21 -24.91 -13.99
CA ARG A 40 6.39 -25.52 -14.60
C ARG A 40 7.20 -24.55 -15.44
N ALA A 41 6.55 -23.68 -16.20
CA ALA A 41 7.21 -22.65 -17.01
C ALA A 41 7.71 -21.47 -16.18
N GLY A 42 6.97 -21.13 -15.11
CA GLY A 42 7.28 -20.07 -14.17
C GLY A 42 8.41 -20.43 -13.20
N ARG A 43 8.66 -21.73 -12.97
CA ARG A 43 9.78 -22.24 -12.15
C ARG A 43 10.46 -23.43 -12.83
N PRO A 44 11.27 -23.19 -13.87
CA PRO A 44 12.17 -24.22 -14.35
C PRO A 44 13.10 -24.64 -13.20
N GLU A 45 13.27 -25.95 -13.01
CA GLU A 45 13.93 -26.61 -11.89
C GLU A 45 15.09 -25.78 -11.31
N HIS A 46 14.96 -25.38 -10.04
CA HIS A 46 15.93 -24.61 -9.24
C HIS A 46 16.16 -23.12 -9.58
N SER A 47 15.36 -22.50 -10.45
CA SER A 47 15.48 -21.08 -10.79
C SER A 47 14.40 -20.17 -10.16
N SER A 48 14.68 -18.86 -10.13
CA SER A 48 13.74 -17.82 -9.70
C SER A 48 12.50 -17.75 -10.60
N GLN A 49 11.36 -17.30 -10.04
CA GLN A 49 10.11 -17.14 -10.78
C GLN A 49 10.34 -16.29 -12.06
N THR A 50 10.09 -16.86 -13.24
CA THR A 50 10.29 -16.18 -14.54
C THR A 50 9.08 -15.34 -14.96
N LEU A 51 7.89 -15.69 -14.49
CA LEU A 51 6.65 -14.94 -14.76
C LEU A 51 6.50 -13.78 -13.76
N SER A 52 5.99 -12.64 -14.24
CA SER A 52 5.69 -11.48 -13.41
C SER A 52 4.57 -11.72 -12.39
N TRP A 53 3.84 -12.83 -12.50
CA TRP A 53 2.72 -13.24 -11.65
C TRP A 53 2.83 -14.73 -11.28
N ASN A 54 1.95 -15.21 -10.38
CA ASN A 54 1.86 -16.62 -10.05
C ASN A 54 0.41 -17.12 -9.99
N TRP A 55 0.24 -18.45 -10.06
CA TRP A 55 -1.09 -19.06 -10.05
C TRP A 55 -1.91 -18.75 -8.79
N ASP A 56 -1.26 -18.57 -7.65
CA ASP A 56 -1.94 -18.30 -6.37
C ASP A 56 -2.40 -16.83 -6.24
N SER A 57 -2.04 -15.99 -7.21
CA SER A 57 -2.65 -14.69 -7.45
C SER A 57 -4.06 -14.81 -8.06
N ARG A 58 -4.48 -16.01 -8.49
CA ARG A 58 -5.88 -16.26 -8.90
C ARG A 58 -6.79 -16.21 -7.68
N ASP A 59 -8.02 -15.72 -7.84
CA ASP A 59 -9.04 -15.86 -6.80
C ASP A 59 -9.36 -17.35 -6.57
N ILE A 60 -8.86 -17.88 -5.45
CA ILE A 60 -9.22 -19.20 -4.94
C ILE A 60 -9.72 -19.01 -3.51
N VAL A 61 -11.02 -19.22 -3.33
CA VAL A 61 -11.66 -19.22 -2.00
C VAL A 61 -11.64 -20.65 -1.45
N ARG A 62 -10.65 -21.01 -0.61
CA ARG A 62 -10.75 -22.15 0.33
C ARG A 62 -9.94 -21.91 1.61
N GLY A 63 -10.56 -22.20 2.76
CA GLY A 63 -10.08 -21.92 4.12
C GLY A 63 -10.96 -20.86 4.79
N LYS A 64 -11.08 -20.85 6.14
CA LYS A 64 -11.82 -19.84 6.92
C LYS A 64 -11.61 -18.48 6.26
N ALA A 65 -12.68 -17.86 5.75
CA ALA A 65 -12.59 -16.62 4.98
C ALA A 65 -11.69 -15.67 5.76
N ALA A 66 -10.48 -15.44 5.24
CA ALA A 66 -9.63 -14.39 5.77
C ALA A 66 -10.50 -13.14 5.70
N LYS A 67 -10.73 -12.46 6.83
CA LYS A 67 -11.55 -11.24 6.86
C LYS A 67 -11.16 -10.40 5.66
N THR A 68 -12.09 -10.18 4.75
CA THR A 68 -11.84 -9.44 3.51
C THR A 68 -11.23 -8.10 3.92
N ARG A 69 -9.98 -7.86 3.52
CA ARG A 69 -9.26 -6.66 3.92
C ARG A 69 -9.95 -5.48 3.24
N SER A 70 -10.53 -4.58 4.02
CA SER A 70 -11.19 -3.38 3.50
C SER A 70 -10.15 -2.26 3.33
N LEU A 71 -9.98 -1.79 2.10
CA LEU A 71 -9.24 -0.55 1.82
C LEU A 71 -10.11 0.66 2.19
N PRO A 72 -9.52 1.80 2.58
CA PRO A 72 -10.28 3.02 2.78
C PRO A 72 -10.94 3.43 1.46
N THR A 73 -12.15 3.99 1.52
CA THR A 73 -12.75 4.67 0.37
C THR A 73 -11.94 5.91 -0.01
N LEU A 74 -12.11 6.39 -1.25
CA LEU A 74 -11.49 7.64 -1.70
C LEU A 74 -11.87 8.84 -0.82
N GLU A 75 -13.13 8.90 -0.39
CA GLU A 75 -13.60 9.99 0.47
C GLU A 75 -13.07 9.88 1.90
N GLN A 76 -12.88 8.67 2.45
CA GLN A 76 -12.15 8.48 3.70
C GLN A 76 -10.69 8.96 3.57
N LEU A 77 -9.97 8.57 2.51
CA LEU A 77 -8.59 8.99 2.31
C LEU A 77 -8.45 10.51 2.20
N LYS A 78 -9.35 11.17 1.45
CA LYS A 78 -9.37 12.64 1.37
C LYS A 78 -9.62 13.29 2.74
N ARG A 79 -10.59 12.78 3.51
CA ARG A 79 -10.87 13.29 4.87
C ARG A 79 -9.67 13.14 5.80
N ILE A 80 -9.00 12.00 5.75
CA ILE A 80 -7.75 11.72 6.48
C ILE A 80 -6.69 12.76 6.12
N LEU A 81 -6.45 12.99 4.82
CA LEU A 81 -5.44 13.96 4.36
C LEU A 81 -5.79 15.41 4.73
N ILE A 82 -7.06 15.80 4.66
CA ILE A 82 -7.53 17.14 5.03
C ILE A 82 -7.37 17.40 6.53
N ALA A 83 -7.64 16.40 7.36
CA ALA A 83 -7.53 16.50 8.82
C ALA A 83 -6.10 16.36 9.35
N SER A 84 -5.13 16.02 8.49
CA SER A 84 -3.73 15.78 8.86
C SER A 84 -2.86 17.02 8.66
N GLU A 85 -1.95 17.28 9.60
CA GLU A 85 -0.89 18.30 9.46
C GLU A 85 0.23 17.79 8.53
N SER A 86 1.25 18.62 8.25
CA SER A 86 2.31 18.30 7.29
C SER A 86 3.07 17.02 7.62
N ARG A 87 3.38 16.80 8.91
CA ARG A 87 4.06 15.59 9.40
C ARG A 87 3.25 14.34 9.10
N GLU A 88 1.98 14.36 9.49
CA GLU A 88 1.05 13.25 9.31
C GLU A 88 0.80 12.96 7.83
N GLN A 89 0.68 14.00 7.00
CA GLN A 89 0.58 13.84 5.55
C GLN A 89 1.83 13.13 4.98
N ALA A 90 3.04 13.50 5.42
CA ALA A 90 4.26 12.82 5.00
C ALA A 90 4.29 11.35 5.44
N ILE A 91 3.88 11.06 6.68
CA ILE A 91 3.74 9.70 7.23
C ILE A 91 2.75 8.87 6.39
N ILE A 92 1.59 9.44 6.05
CA ILE A 92 0.58 8.79 5.19
C ILE A 92 1.17 8.46 3.82
N TRP A 93 1.81 9.43 3.16
CA TRP A 93 2.37 9.23 1.84
C TRP A 93 3.55 8.27 1.82
N LEU A 94 4.35 8.18 2.89
CA LEU A 94 5.36 7.13 3.05
C LEU A 94 4.73 5.74 3.15
N GLY A 95 3.63 5.61 3.89
CA GLY A 95 2.86 4.37 3.98
C GLY A 95 2.29 3.93 2.63
N ILE A 96 1.76 4.87 1.85
CA ILE A 96 1.14 4.59 0.55
C ILE A 96 2.18 4.42 -0.56
N GLY A 97 3.12 5.36 -0.72
CA GLY A 97 4.04 5.40 -1.85
C GLY A 97 5.22 4.45 -1.73
N LEU A 98 5.72 4.23 -0.50
CA LEU A 98 6.89 3.39 -0.24
C LEU A 98 6.55 2.11 0.54
N GLY A 99 5.28 1.94 0.95
CA GLY A 99 4.85 0.76 1.70
C GLY A 99 5.42 0.71 3.11
N PHE A 100 5.76 1.85 3.71
CA PHE A 100 6.43 1.89 5.00
C PHE A 100 5.44 1.68 6.15
N GLY A 101 5.73 0.70 7.00
CA GLY A 101 5.02 0.50 8.26
C GLY A 101 5.51 1.45 9.33
N GLN A 102 4.87 1.41 10.50
CA GLN A 102 5.15 2.34 11.61
C GLN A 102 6.60 2.24 12.11
N ALA A 103 7.14 1.01 12.21
CA ALA A 103 8.52 0.78 12.59
C ALA A 103 9.51 1.30 11.54
N ASP A 104 9.18 1.17 10.25
CA ASP A 104 10.01 1.69 9.16
C ASP A 104 10.07 3.22 9.24
N ILE A 105 8.90 3.86 9.29
CA ILE A 105 8.75 5.32 9.35
C ILE A 105 9.51 5.91 10.55
N SER A 106 9.50 5.21 11.68
CA SER A 106 10.15 5.67 12.91
C SER A 106 11.68 5.58 12.88
N ALA A 107 12.25 4.85 11.92
CA ALA A 107 13.69 4.63 11.81
C ALA A 107 14.35 5.42 10.67
N ILE A 108 13.58 6.16 9.87
CA ILE A 108 14.10 6.96 8.76
C ILE A 108 14.86 8.16 9.32
N HIS A 109 16.02 8.43 8.75
CA HIS A 109 16.80 9.64 9.01
C HIS A 109 16.74 10.59 7.81
N VAL A 110 16.92 11.87 8.08
CA VAL A 110 17.07 12.91 7.06
C VAL A 110 18.29 12.57 6.20
N GLY A 111 18.12 12.63 4.87
CA GLY A 111 19.16 12.27 3.89
C GLY A 111 19.06 10.84 3.36
N GLN A 112 18.28 9.95 4.01
CA GLN A 112 18.10 8.57 3.50
C GLN A 112 17.09 8.44 2.35
N ILE A 113 16.27 9.47 2.17
CA ILE A 113 15.31 9.59 1.07
C ILE A 113 15.58 10.95 0.41
N ASP A 114 15.80 10.92 -0.89
CA ASP A 114 15.95 12.12 -1.71
C ASP A 114 14.88 12.17 -2.81
N LYS A 115 15.00 13.14 -3.72
CA LYS A 115 14.06 13.34 -4.81
C LYS A 115 14.08 12.19 -5.83
N GLN A 116 15.22 11.53 -5.99
CA GLN A 116 15.46 10.48 -6.97
C GLN A 116 15.04 9.12 -6.41
N GLY A 117 15.40 8.82 -5.17
CA GLY A 117 15.21 7.51 -4.59
C GLY A 117 15.48 7.45 -3.10
N TYR A 118 15.55 6.21 -2.62
CA TYR A 118 15.86 5.88 -1.24
C TYR A 118 16.57 4.53 -1.20
N ASP A 119 17.39 4.34 -0.17
CA ASP A 119 17.99 3.05 0.18
C ASP A 119 17.83 2.80 1.68
N LEU A 120 16.92 1.89 2.00
CA LEU A 120 16.56 1.51 3.37
C LEU A 120 16.64 0.00 3.55
N ARG A 121 17.64 -0.64 2.91
CA ARG A 121 17.97 -2.06 3.09
C ARG A 121 18.10 -2.41 4.57
N ARG A 122 17.43 -3.48 5.01
CA ARG A 122 17.37 -3.86 6.43
C ARG A 122 18.70 -4.48 6.87
N GLY A 123 19.56 -3.72 7.56
CA GLY A 123 20.95 -4.08 7.85
C GLY A 123 21.23 -5.54 8.25
N LYS A 124 20.51 -6.09 9.25
CA LYS A 124 20.75 -7.47 9.73
C LYS A 124 20.39 -8.56 8.72
N THR A 125 19.40 -8.32 7.86
CA THR A 125 18.86 -9.34 6.96
C THR A 125 19.15 -9.06 5.49
N GLN A 126 19.77 -7.90 5.18
CA GLN A 126 20.03 -7.40 3.83
C GLN A 126 18.83 -7.52 2.88
N ILE A 127 17.61 -7.45 3.44
CA ILE A 127 16.41 -7.51 2.63
C ILE A 127 16.37 -6.23 1.81
N GLU A 128 16.33 -6.39 0.50
CA GLU A 128 16.27 -5.30 -0.46
C GLU A 128 15.06 -4.43 -0.21
N ARG A 129 15.32 -3.13 0.04
CA ARG A 129 14.29 -2.11 0.16
C ARG A 129 14.85 -0.77 -0.26
N TYR A 130 14.92 -0.60 -1.56
CA TYR A 130 15.37 0.61 -2.23
C TYR A 130 14.50 0.82 -3.48
N GLY A 131 14.45 2.03 -3.98
CA GLY A 131 13.69 2.35 -5.19
C GLY A 131 13.58 3.83 -5.45
N GLU A 132 12.77 4.18 -6.44
CA GLU A 132 12.48 5.57 -6.78
C GLU A 132 11.56 6.20 -5.73
N THR A 133 11.77 7.48 -5.43
CA THR A 133 10.90 8.25 -4.54
C THR A 133 9.77 8.87 -5.37
N PRO A 134 8.49 8.49 -5.16
CA PRO A 134 7.40 9.11 -5.89
C PRO A 134 7.34 10.63 -5.60
N PRO A 135 7.10 11.48 -6.62
CA PRO A 135 7.00 12.93 -6.44
C PRO A 135 6.10 13.37 -5.28
N MET A 136 4.97 12.69 -5.04
CA MET A 136 4.08 13.02 -3.92
C MET A 136 4.72 12.79 -2.55
N VAL A 137 5.50 11.71 -2.41
CA VAL A 137 6.23 11.38 -1.19
C VAL A 137 7.28 12.45 -0.93
N TRP A 138 8.09 12.76 -1.94
CA TRP A 138 9.14 13.79 -1.83
C TRP A 138 8.56 15.16 -1.48
N ASN A 139 7.46 15.56 -2.13
CA ASN A 139 6.78 16.83 -1.85
C ASN A 139 6.25 16.88 -0.41
N ALA A 140 5.69 15.78 0.10
CA ALA A 140 5.18 15.72 1.46
C ALA A 140 6.31 15.82 2.51
N ILE A 141 7.41 15.09 2.31
CA ILE A 141 8.62 15.17 3.16
C ILE A 141 9.19 16.59 3.15
N THR A 142 9.36 17.18 1.96
CA THR A 142 9.91 18.53 1.81
C THR A 142 9.01 19.57 2.47
N LYS A 143 7.68 19.44 2.34
CA LYS A 143 6.74 20.34 3.02
C LYS A 143 6.89 20.26 4.53
N TYR A 144 6.96 19.04 5.08
CA TYR A 144 7.18 18.84 6.50
C TYR A 144 8.51 19.45 6.98
N LEU A 145 9.62 19.19 6.28
CA LEU A 145 10.95 19.71 6.65
C LEU A 145 11.06 21.25 6.57
N LYS A 146 10.23 21.91 5.75
CA LYS A 146 10.12 23.37 5.74
C LYS A 146 9.47 23.92 7.02
N GLU A 147 8.53 23.19 7.60
CA GLU A 147 7.82 23.57 8.83
C GLU A 147 8.55 23.10 10.09
N THR A 148 9.33 22.02 9.98
CA THR A 148 10.12 21.43 11.08
C THR A 148 11.50 21.06 10.55
N SER A 149 12.42 22.02 10.62
CA SER A 149 13.80 21.80 10.17
C SER A 149 14.50 20.72 11.00
N ARG A 150 15.22 19.85 10.30
CA ARG A 150 15.99 18.72 10.85
C ARG A 150 17.30 18.63 10.09
N SER A 151 18.39 18.34 10.79
CA SER A 151 19.71 18.17 10.19
C SER A 151 19.85 16.78 9.58
N GLU A 152 20.75 16.66 8.60
CA GLU A 152 21.10 15.37 7.99
C GLU A 152 21.59 14.38 9.06
N GLY A 153 21.18 13.11 8.92
CA GLY A 153 21.52 12.06 9.87
C GLY A 153 20.69 12.08 11.16
N GLU A 154 19.80 13.06 11.37
CA GLU A 154 18.81 13.00 12.45
C GLU A 154 17.57 12.19 12.04
N LEU A 155 16.80 11.67 13.01
CA LEU A 155 15.50 11.04 12.72
C LEU A 155 14.59 12.00 11.94
N LEU A 156 14.01 11.53 10.84
CA LEU A 156 13.12 12.31 9.99
C LEU A 156 11.89 12.75 10.79
N PHE A 157 11.28 11.85 11.56
CA PHE A 157 10.12 12.18 12.38
C PHE A 157 10.40 11.94 13.86
N ILE A 158 9.96 12.90 14.66
CA ILE A 158 10.00 12.85 16.12
C ILE A 158 8.65 13.25 16.70
N THR A 159 8.41 12.84 17.93
CA THR A 159 7.29 13.31 18.74
C THR A 159 7.46 14.79 19.08
N ARG A 160 6.40 15.44 19.57
CA ARG A 160 6.45 16.83 20.06
C ARG A 160 7.45 17.03 21.22
N ARG A 161 7.86 15.94 21.89
CA ARG A 161 8.85 15.93 22.98
C ARG A 161 10.27 15.58 22.52
N GLY A 162 10.52 15.55 21.21
CA GLY A 162 11.84 15.21 20.66
C GLY A 162 12.21 13.72 20.68
N GLN A 163 11.29 12.85 21.08
CA GLN A 163 11.53 11.40 21.16
C GLN A 163 11.20 10.69 19.83
N PRO A 164 11.78 9.53 19.54
CA PRO A 164 11.38 8.68 18.41
C PRO A 164 9.87 8.38 18.42
N LEU A 165 9.26 8.23 17.23
CA LEU A 165 7.83 7.95 17.12
C LEU A 165 7.42 6.58 17.70
N VAL A 166 8.31 5.59 17.61
CA VAL A 166 8.11 4.26 18.17
C VAL A 166 9.28 3.94 19.10
N HIS A 167 8.95 3.51 20.32
CA HIS A 167 9.93 3.08 21.33
C HIS A 167 9.59 1.68 21.83
N GLY A 168 10.26 0.68 21.25
CA GLY A 168 9.99 -0.73 21.49
C GLY A 168 8.51 -1.09 21.25
N ASN A 169 7.98 -2.00 22.07
CA ASN A 169 6.55 -2.37 22.01
C ASN A 169 5.66 -1.51 22.91
N ARG A 170 6.21 -0.50 23.60
CA ARG A 170 5.51 0.21 24.68
C ARG A 170 4.87 1.52 24.24
N CYS A 171 5.41 2.18 23.21
CA CYS A 171 4.89 3.45 22.73
C CYS A 171 4.96 3.50 21.21
N ASP A 172 3.81 3.75 20.58
CA ASP A 172 3.67 3.93 19.14
C ASP A 172 2.82 5.18 18.90
N ALA A 173 3.51 6.30 18.69
CA ALA A 173 2.86 7.59 18.48
C ALA A 173 2.05 7.63 17.18
N ILE A 174 2.42 6.83 16.16
CA ILE A 174 1.67 6.75 14.90
C ILE A 174 0.34 6.05 15.15
N ARG A 175 0.34 4.94 15.90
CA ARG A 175 -0.90 4.23 16.27
C ARG A 175 -1.82 5.14 17.07
N LEU A 176 -1.31 5.79 18.12
CA LEU A 176 -2.10 6.68 18.98
C LEU A 176 -2.71 7.84 18.19
N TRP A 177 -1.92 8.44 17.29
CA TRP A 177 -2.41 9.48 16.39
C TRP A 177 -3.50 8.95 15.46
N TRP A 178 -3.28 7.80 14.80
CA TRP A 178 -4.25 7.20 13.89
C TRP A 178 -5.57 6.86 14.59
N ASP A 179 -5.50 6.27 15.78
CA ASP A 179 -6.67 5.94 16.59
C ASP A 179 -7.47 7.20 16.96
N LYS A 180 -6.78 8.30 17.32
CA LYS A 180 -7.41 9.59 17.60
C LYS A 180 -8.05 10.21 16.34
N LEU A 181 -7.32 10.25 15.23
CA LEU A 181 -7.81 10.78 13.95
C LEU A 181 -9.07 10.03 13.51
N ARG A 182 -9.08 8.70 13.65
CA ARG A 182 -10.23 7.87 13.30
C ARG A 182 -11.48 8.25 14.11
N ILE A 183 -11.34 8.46 15.42
CA ILE A 183 -12.42 8.94 16.28
C ILE A 183 -12.90 10.33 15.83
N GLU A 184 -11.98 11.25 15.50
CA GLU A 184 -12.30 12.60 15.02
C GLU A 184 -13.05 12.61 13.67
N LEU A 185 -12.88 11.55 12.87
CA LEU A 185 -13.54 11.37 11.57
C LEU A 185 -14.85 10.57 11.64
N ASP A 186 -15.27 10.16 12.84
CA ASP A 186 -16.45 9.32 13.09
C ASP A 186 -16.36 7.96 12.36
N GLU A 187 -15.18 7.33 12.44
CA GLU A 187 -14.88 6.04 11.83
C GLU A 187 -14.57 4.99 12.93
N THR A 188 -14.77 3.70 12.63
CA THR A 188 -14.47 2.59 13.54
C THR A 188 -13.38 1.68 12.97
N ASN A 189 -12.90 0.70 13.75
CA ASN A 189 -11.91 -0.27 13.24
C ASN A 189 -12.46 -1.11 12.07
N GLU A 190 -13.77 -1.26 11.98
CA GLU A 190 -14.48 -1.97 10.92
C GLU A 190 -14.55 -1.14 9.63
N THR A 191 -14.74 0.18 9.74
CA THR A 191 -14.85 1.07 8.57
C THR A 191 -13.51 1.62 8.10
N LEU A 192 -12.58 1.87 9.04
CA LEU A 192 -11.21 2.31 8.80
C LEU A 192 -10.27 1.57 9.76
N SER A 193 -9.64 0.52 9.24
CA SER A 193 -8.70 -0.28 10.02
C SER A 193 -7.43 0.51 10.42
N GLY A 194 -6.53 -0.12 11.17
CA GLY A 194 -5.31 0.53 11.67
C GLY A 194 -4.41 1.06 10.54
N PHE A 195 -3.41 1.88 10.92
CA PHE A 195 -2.49 2.58 10.00
C PHE A 195 -1.92 1.70 8.88
N TYR A 196 -1.67 0.41 9.16
CA TYR A 196 -1.16 -0.56 8.19
C TYR A 196 -2.03 -0.73 6.93
N VAL A 197 -3.30 -0.30 6.97
CA VAL A 197 -4.18 -0.24 5.79
C VAL A 197 -3.62 0.65 4.67
N LEU A 198 -2.84 1.67 5.01
CA LEU A 198 -2.20 2.54 4.02
C LEU A 198 -1.12 1.82 3.23
N ARG A 199 -0.38 0.92 3.89
CA ARG A 199 0.57 0.03 3.22
C ARG A 199 -0.17 -0.95 2.30
N HIS A 200 -1.33 -1.46 2.72
CA HIS A 200 -2.16 -2.31 1.87
C HIS A 200 -2.68 -1.56 0.65
N LEU A 201 -3.10 -0.31 0.82
CA LEU A 201 -3.50 0.56 -0.28
C LEU A 201 -2.36 0.77 -1.28
N GLY A 202 -1.17 1.13 -0.79
CA GLY A 202 0.03 1.27 -1.60
C GLY A 202 0.41 -0.01 -2.33
N ALA A 203 0.34 -1.14 -1.63
CA ALA A 203 0.62 -2.46 -2.16
C ALA A 203 -0.32 -2.82 -3.32
N THR A 204 -1.63 -2.61 -3.16
CA THR A 204 -2.61 -2.84 -4.23
C THR A 204 -2.40 -1.89 -5.42
N GLU A 205 -2.04 -0.63 -5.17
CA GLU A 205 -1.73 0.30 -6.26
C GLU A 205 -0.49 -0.14 -7.04
N PHE A 206 0.59 -0.46 -6.33
CA PHE A 206 1.88 -0.86 -6.92
C PHE A 206 1.77 -2.19 -7.66
N GLY A 207 1.15 -3.21 -7.05
CA GLY A 207 0.93 -4.53 -7.64
C GLY A 207 0.03 -4.52 -8.88
N SER A 208 -0.85 -3.51 -9.00
CA SER A 208 -1.72 -3.35 -10.18
C SER A 208 -1.12 -2.50 -11.31
N ARG A 209 0.16 -2.11 -11.22
CA ARG A 209 0.84 -1.39 -12.30
C ARG A 209 1.18 -2.34 -13.45
N PRO A 210 1.03 -1.91 -14.71
CA PRO A 210 1.50 -2.68 -15.85
C PRO A 210 2.99 -3.01 -15.72
N GLY A 211 3.36 -4.27 -15.95
CA GLY A 211 4.75 -4.74 -15.87
C GLY A 211 5.29 -4.99 -14.46
N CYS A 212 4.50 -4.75 -13.40
CA CYS A 212 4.91 -5.08 -12.04
C CYS A 212 5.13 -6.59 -11.90
N SER A 213 6.32 -6.99 -11.47
CA SER A 213 6.61 -8.40 -11.18
C SER A 213 6.45 -8.73 -9.70
N LEU A 214 6.29 -10.02 -9.38
CA LEU A 214 6.29 -10.48 -7.99
C LEU A 214 7.61 -10.17 -7.26
N ALA A 215 8.73 -10.15 -8.00
CA ALA A 215 10.02 -9.74 -7.46
C ALA A 215 10.01 -8.25 -7.07
N ASP A 216 9.47 -7.39 -7.95
CA ASP A 216 9.29 -5.95 -7.65
C ASP A 216 8.40 -5.75 -6.42
N MET A 217 7.29 -6.49 -6.36
CA MET A 217 6.36 -6.40 -5.23
C MET A 217 7.01 -6.82 -3.90
N ARG A 218 7.80 -7.90 -3.91
CA ARG A 218 8.53 -8.35 -2.72
C ARG A 218 9.60 -7.36 -2.29
N ARG A 219 10.34 -6.79 -3.24
CA ARG A 219 11.33 -5.72 -2.99
C ARG A 219 10.66 -4.48 -2.41
N TRP A 220 9.55 -4.02 -2.99
CA TRP A 220 8.79 -2.87 -2.49
C TRP A 220 8.26 -3.10 -1.07
N LEU A 221 7.74 -4.29 -0.78
CA LEU A 221 7.28 -4.66 0.57
C LEU A 221 8.44 -4.93 1.55
N GLY A 222 9.67 -5.10 1.10
CA GLY A 222 10.76 -5.61 1.94
C GLY A 222 10.45 -7.01 2.47
N HIS A 223 9.91 -7.88 1.62
CA HIS A 223 9.62 -9.28 1.93
C HIS A 223 10.72 -10.19 1.41
N THR A 224 10.96 -11.30 2.10
CA THR A 224 11.88 -12.34 1.61
C THR A 224 11.32 -13.02 0.35
N ALA A 225 12.20 -13.61 -0.45
CA ALA A 225 11.81 -14.37 -1.66
C ALA A 225 10.81 -15.50 -1.38
N THR A 226 10.79 -16.02 -0.16
CA THR A 226 9.91 -17.09 0.31
C THR A 226 8.54 -16.62 0.79
N SER A 227 8.32 -15.31 0.95
CA SER A 227 7.05 -14.77 1.41
C SER A 227 5.97 -14.84 0.32
N THR A 228 4.86 -15.48 0.65
CA THR A 228 3.64 -15.56 -0.19
C THR A 228 2.68 -14.40 0.05
N ILE A 229 2.97 -13.50 1.00
CA ILE A 229 2.08 -12.37 1.32
C ILE A 229 2.02 -11.37 0.16
N ALA A 230 3.12 -11.22 -0.60
CA ALA A 230 3.19 -10.32 -1.75
C ALA A 230 2.19 -10.70 -2.85
N ASP A 231 1.95 -12.00 -3.02
CA ASP A 231 1.08 -12.60 -4.04
C ASP A 231 -0.37 -12.06 -3.96
N VAL A 232 -0.82 -11.69 -2.75
CA VAL A 232 -2.18 -11.17 -2.54
C VAL A 232 -2.41 -9.81 -3.19
N TYR A 233 -1.35 -9.04 -3.47
CA TYR A 233 -1.46 -7.70 -4.07
C TYR A 233 -1.28 -7.70 -5.59
N MET A 234 -0.93 -8.84 -6.17
CA MET A 234 -0.80 -9.01 -7.63
C MET A 234 -2.15 -9.33 -8.29
N ARG A 235 -3.25 -9.27 -7.54
CA ARG A 235 -4.61 -9.50 -8.04
C ARG A 235 -5.14 -8.27 -8.78
N PRO A 236 -6.05 -8.45 -9.75
CA PRO A 236 -6.76 -7.32 -10.33
C PRO A 236 -7.43 -6.48 -9.24
N VAL A 237 -7.44 -5.17 -9.45
CA VAL A 237 -8.12 -4.25 -8.54
C VAL A 237 -9.62 -4.48 -8.64
N ALA A 238 -10.24 -4.80 -7.51
CA ALA A 238 -11.68 -4.95 -7.39
C ALA A 238 -12.39 -3.66 -7.87
N PRO A 239 -13.52 -3.76 -8.62
CA PRO A 239 -14.18 -2.60 -9.22
C PRO A 239 -14.47 -1.45 -8.24
N GLU A 240 -14.84 -1.78 -7.01
CA GLU A 240 -15.12 -0.83 -5.92
C GLU A 240 -13.91 0.01 -5.50
N HIS A 241 -12.69 -0.48 -5.73
CA HIS A 241 -11.44 0.19 -5.37
C HIS A 241 -10.77 0.92 -6.54
N ARG A 242 -11.25 0.73 -7.78
CA ARG A 242 -10.61 1.28 -8.99
C ARG A 242 -10.39 2.80 -8.91
N LYS A 243 -11.43 3.56 -8.54
CA LYS A 243 -11.37 5.03 -8.41
C LYS A 243 -10.33 5.49 -7.38
N LEU A 244 -10.24 4.78 -6.25
CA LEU A 244 -9.25 5.07 -5.22
C LEU A 244 -7.84 4.83 -5.75
N ILE A 245 -7.60 3.66 -6.34
CA ILE A 245 -6.28 3.26 -6.83
C ILE A 245 -5.80 4.19 -7.94
N GLU A 246 -6.66 4.54 -8.89
CA GLU A 246 -6.36 5.49 -9.95
C GLU A 246 -6.02 6.89 -9.38
N TRP A 247 -6.79 7.37 -8.41
CA TRP A 247 -6.51 8.66 -7.76
C TRP A 247 -5.17 8.65 -7.03
N VAL A 248 -4.87 7.58 -6.27
CA VAL A 248 -3.59 7.41 -5.57
C VAL A 248 -2.43 7.37 -6.56
N ARG A 249 -2.56 6.58 -7.64
CA ARG A 249 -1.54 6.50 -8.69
C ARG A 249 -1.25 7.86 -9.31
N GLN A 250 -2.30 8.61 -9.67
CA GLN A 250 -2.15 9.96 -10.23
C GLN A 250 -1.50 10.91 -9.23
N ALA A 251 -1.86 10.84 -7.95
CA ALA A 251 -1.21 11.64 -6.93
C ALA A 251 0.28 11.32 -6.83
N LEU A 252 0.64 10.03 -6.72
CA LEU A 252 2.03 9.56 -6.64
C LEU A 252 2.87 10.02 -7.84
N LEU A 253 2.34 9.89 -9.07
CA LEU A 253 3.02 10.26 -10.31
C LEU A 253 3.19 11.77 -10.49
N THR A 254 2.15 12.55 -10.19
CA THR A 254 2.15 14.01 -10.46
C THR A 254 2.68 14.84 -9.30
N GLY A 255 2.78 14.25 -8.12
CA GLY A 255 3.10 14.95 -6.88
C GLY A 255 1.98 15.87 -6.38
N LYS A 256 0.75 15.68 -6.85
CA LYS A 256 -0.42 16.50 -6.53
C LYS A 256 -1.62 15.65 -6.14
N ALA A 257 -2.15 15.87 -4.93
CA ALA A 257 -3.39 15.25 -4.47
C ALA A 257 -4.54 16.24 -4.53
N ASN A 258 -5.54 16.00 -5.40
CA ASN A 258 -6.74 16.83 -5.43
C ASN A 258 -7.70 16.43 -4.29
N LEU A 259 -7.72 17.27 -3.24
CA LEU A 259 -8.52 17.04 -2.03
C LEU A 259 -9.96 17.59 -2.11
N ARG A 260 -10.38 18.18 -3.23
CA ARG A 260 -11.77 18.67 -3.34
C ARG A 260 -12.74 17.49 -3.19
N SER A 261 -13.63 17.58 -2.20
CA SER A 261 -14.76 16.66 -2.06
C SER A 261 -15.87 17.07 -3.03
N THR A 262 -16.55 16.09 -3.63
CA THR A 262 -17.77 16.33 -4.41
C THR A 262 -18.99 16.55 -3.50
N VAL A 263 -18.87 16.23 -2.22
CA VAL A 263 -19.93 16.41 -1.21
C VAL A 263 -19.86 17.83 -0.64
N LYS A 264 -20.94 18.61 -0.79
CA LYS A 264 -21.16 19.89 -0.10
C LYS A 264 -21.20 19.64 1.41
N GLY A 265 -20.08 19.89 2.11
CA GLY A 265 -20.01 19.72 3.56
C GLY A 265 -20.93 20.69 4.31
N LYS A 266 -21.72 20.17 5.24
CA LYS A 266 -22.38 20.93 6.32
C LYS A 266 -21.28 21.70 7.07
N LYS A 267 -21.33 23.03 7.08
CA LYS A 267 -20.40 23.88 7.86
C LYS A 267 -20.42 23.44 9.33
N ARG A 268 -19.29 22.96 9.86
CA ARG A 268 -19.10 22.79 11.31
C ARG A 268 -19.09 24.19 11.94
N THR A 269 -20.06 24.47 12.80
CA THR A 269 -20.03 25.61 13.71
C THR A 269 -18.91 25.37 14.72
N ALA A 270 -17.90 26.24 14.71
CA ALA A 270 -16.84 26.24 15.71
C ALA A 270 -17.46 26.51 17.09
N LYS A 271 -17.36 25.54 18.00
CA LYS A 271 -17.70 25.73 19.41
C LYS A 271 -16.58 26.55 20.03
N LYS A 272 -16.79 27.86 20.22
CA LYS A 272 -15.91 28.70 21.03
C LYS A 272 -15.88 28.11 22.44
N SER A 273 -14.71 27.65 22.88
CA SER A 273 -14.41 27.44 24.28
C SER A 273 -14.40 28.81 24.96
N VAL A 274 -15.41 29.06 25.79
CA VAL A 274 -15.38 30.17 26.74
C VAL A 274 -14.51 29.71 27.89
N SER A 275 -13.32 30.31 27.99
CA SER A 275 -12.55 30.39 29.21
C SER A 275 -13.30 31.26 30.22
N ALA A 276 -13.53 30.73 31.41
CA ALA A 276 -13.85 31.52 32.59
C ALA A 276 -12.97 30.99 33.74
N GLU A 277 -12.43 31.98 34.45
CA GLU A 277 -11.39 31.98 35.47
C GLU A 277 -11.72 31.16 36.72
#